data_AF-A0A8H4XSM9-F1
#
_entry.id   AF-A0A8H4XSM9-F1
#
_cell.length_a   1.000
_cell.length_b   1.000
_cell.length_c   1.000
_cell.angle_alpha   90.00
_cell.angle_beta   90.00
_cell.angle_gamma   90.00
#
_symmetry.space_group_name_H-M   'P 1'
#
loop_
_entity.id
_entity.type
_entity.pdbx_description
1 polymer ?
#
loop_
_entity_poly.entity_id
_entity_poly.type
_entity_poly.pdbx_seq_one_letter_code
_entity_poly.pdbx_strand_id
1 'polypeptide(L)'
;VKHLTSKASSILWVTAGGILTGKKPEYAMTNGLARSVTSEQASLALTTLDFDLETTSVSQLASIVAKTAKRQTKKNDIHETEYVVSNGLVYVSRLVANRGASITTVKSTPVPTPFTEGQYLVAAAQQGKITWTADKREHEPLSAGEVEVKLSYAGLNKEDTVVINGNDYPTTFSHEISGTITKVGSGVTDLKVGDVVVGFAFDKFATFQRTSADLVQKVEKDEDVTKLASVPWSFAQAIYGLETLARVESGETVLILSNTGAVGAAALKVAQALSAKPFIVADSEADASALVS
;
A
#
# COMPACT_ATOMS: atom_id res chain seq x y z
N VAL A 1 30.91 28.56 14.23
CA VAL A 1 30.34 28.24 12.89
C VAL A 1 29.82 29.49 12.15
N LYS A 2 28.83 30.22 12.68
CA LYS A 2 28.25 31.44 12.04
C LYS A 2 29.29 32.45 11.49
N HIS A 3 30.36 32.71 12.26
CA HIS A 3 31.43 33.61 11.82
C HIS A 3 32.18 33.11 10.58
N LEU A 4 32.47 31.80 10.52
CA LEU A 4 33.20 31.16 9.42
C LEU A 4 32.34 31.13 8.15
N THR A 5 31.08 30.73 8.28
CA THR A 5 30.14 30.68 7.14
C THR A 5 29.85 32.06 6.57
N SER A 6 29.89 33.12 7.39
CA SER A 6 29.66 34.51 6.92
C SER A 6 30.86 35.18 6.22
N LYS A 7 32.07 34.63 6.35
CA LYS A 7 33.31 35.30 5.90
C LYS A 7 34.13 34.48 4.90
N ALA A 8 34.02 33.16 4.92
CA ALA A 8 34.74 32.31 4.00
C ALA A 8 33.97 32.20 2.68
N SER A 9 34.68 32.13 1.56
CA SER A 9 34.11 31.74 0.27
C SER A 9 34.08 30.22 0.09
N SER A 10 34.89 29.49 0.86
CA SER A 10 35.04 28.04 0.79
C SER A 10 35.36 27.46 2.16
N ILE A 11 34.72 26.34 2.51
CA ILE A 11 34.91 25.60 3.77
C ILE A 11 34.99 24.11 3.44
N LEU A 12 36.07 23.45 3.87
CA LEU A 12 36.16 22.00 3.93
C LEU A 12 35.99 21.56 5.38
N TRP A 13 34.88 20.91 5.68
CA TRP A 13 34.58 20.38 7.00
C TRP A 13 34.96 18.91 7.08
N VAL A 14 36.02 18.61 7.83
CA VAL A 14 36.54 17.24 7.98
C VAL A 14 36.06 16.62 9.29
N THR A 15 35.55 15.39 9.23
CA THR A 15 35.12 14.60 10.39
C THR A 15 35.76 13.21 10.40
N ALA A 16 35.80 12.58 11.57
CA ALA A 16 36.33 11.23 11.78
C ALA A 16 35.25 10.33 12.40
N GLY A 17 34.06 10.33 11.79
CA GLY A 17 32.87 9.69 12.30
C GLY A 17 32.67 8.24 11.85
N GLY A 18 33.30 7.83 10.74
CA GLY A 18 33.03 6.54 10.11
C GLY A 18 31.55 6.39 9.75
N ILE A 19 30.95 7.45 9.18
CA ILE A 19 29.49 7.56 9.03
C ILE A 19 28.91 6.56 8.04
N LEU A 20 29.71 6.05 7.09
CA LEU A 20 29.28 5.02 6.15
C LEU A 20 28.79 3.74 6.86
N THR A 21 29.41 3.41 7.98
CA THR A 21 29.11 2.22 8.79
C THR A 21 28.46 2.56 10.13
N GLY A 22 28.16 3.84 10.37
CA GLY A 22 27.43 4.31 11.55
C GLY A 22 28.21 4.27 12.87
N LYS A 23 29.55 4.36 12.85
CA LYS A 23 30.38 4.18 14.05
C LYS A 23 30.19 5.29 15.11
N LYS A 24 30.31 6.55 14.71
CA LYS A 24 30.17 7.72 15.59
C LYS A 24 29.13 8.71 15.04
N PRO A 25 27.82 8.42 15.23
CA PRO A 25 26.73 9.17 14.60
C PRO A 25 26.68 10.65 15.00
N GLU A 26 27.23 11.03 16.14
CA GLU A 26 27.33 12.42 16.59
C GLU A 26 28.11 13.32 15.61
N TYR A 27 29.03 12.74 14.82
CA TYR A 27 29.75 13.47 13.77
C TYR A 27 28.90 13.68 12.51
N ALA A 28 27.82 12.93 12.30
CA ALA A 28 26.96 13.06 11.12
C ALA A 28 26.08 14.32 11.13
N MET A 29 25.93 14.98 12.28
CA MET A 29 25.17 16.24 12.41
C MET A 29 25.70 17.34 11.47
N THR A 30 26.98 17.30 11.12
CA THR A 30 27.61 18.27 10.22
C THR A 30 27.03 18.21 8.81
N ASN A 31 26.58 17.05 8.33
CA ASN A 31 25.99 16.91 6.99
C ASN A 31 24.63 17.61 6.90
N GLY A 32 23.79 17.48 7.93
CA GLY A 32 22.51 18.19 7.99
C GLY A 32 22.68 19.71 8.02
N LEU A 33 23.61 20.18 8.86
CA LEU A 33 23.97 21.60 8.94
C LEU A 33 24.54 22.13 7.62
N ALA A 34 25.44 21.38 6.98
CA ALA A 34 26.03 21.69 5.69
C ALA A 34 24.95 21.94 4.63
N ARG A 35 23.99 21.01 4.50
CA ARG A 35 22.87 21.12 3.55
C ARG A 35 22.03 22.38 3.79
N SER A 36 21.65 22.64 5.04
CA SER A 36 20.88 23.83 5.41
C SER A 36 21.62 25.11 5.02
N VAL A 37 22.90 25.22 5.41
CA VAL A 37 23.73 26.41 5.08
C VAL A 37 23.90 26.58 3.57
N THR A 38 24.16 25.50 2.83
CA THR A 38 24.31 25.58 1.35
C THR A 38 23.01 25.96 0.65
N SER A 39 21.85 25.63 1.21
CA SER A 39 20.55 26.04 0.67
C SER A 39 20.25 27.53 0.88
N GLU A 40 20.77 28.12 1.96
CA GLU A 40 20.56 29.52 2.31
C GLU A 40 21.65 30.45 1.74
N GLN A 41 22.88 29.97 1.58
CA GLN A 41 24.04 30.75 1.17
C GLN A 41 24.73 30.12 -0.05
N ALA A 42 24.11 30.26 -1.22
CA ALA A 42 24.60 29.66 -2.48
C ALA A 42 26.03 30.08 -2.88
N SER A 43 26.52 31.23 -2.39
CA SER A 43 27.88 31.72 -2.65
C SER A 43 28.97 31.03 -1.83
N LEU A 44 28.60 30.28 -0.78
CA LEU A 44 29.53 29.56 0.08
C LEU A 44 29.74 28.14 -0.47
N ALA A 45 30.97 27.83 -0.90
CA ALA A 45 31.34 26.46 -1.24
C ALA A 45 31.65 25.67 0.03
N LEU A 46 30.66 24.99 0.61
CA LEU A 46 30.84 24.13 1.78
C LEU A 46 30.85 22.66 1.38
N THR A 47 31.94 21.96 1.70
CA THR A 47 32.14 20.53 1.42
C THR A 47 32.38 19.78 2.72
N THR A 48 31.71 18.65 2.92
CA THR A 48 31.95 17.73 4.04
C THR A 48 32.80 16.53 3.59
N LEU A 49 33.67 16.07 4.47
CA LEU A 49 34.55 14.94 4.23
C LEU A 49 34.71 14.13 5.52
N ASP A 50 34.05 12.97 5.57
CA ASP A 50 34.13 12.06 6.71
C ASP A 50 35.11 10.91 6.45
N PHE A 51 35.81 10.49 7.50
CA PHE A 51 36.75 9.37 7.44
C PHE A 51 36.45 8.33 8.53
N ASP A 52 36.73 7.08 8.18
CA ASP A 52 36.86 5.98 9.13
C ASP A 52 38.34 5.74 9.47
N LEU A 53 38.75 6.10 10.70
CA LEU A 53 40.13 5.98 11.17
C LEU A 53 40.60 4.53 11.36
N GLU A 54 39.68 3.57 11.43
CA GLU A 54 40.06 2.15 11.55
C GLU A 54 40.45 1.55 10.19
N THR A 55 39.92 2.12 9.10
CA THR A 55 40.10 1.60 7.74
C THR A 55 40.90 2.53 6.83
N THR A 56 41.28 3.71 7.33
CA THR A 56 42.01 4.74 6.58
C THR A 56 43.21 5.21 7.38
N SER A 57 44.42 5.03 6.83
CA SER A 57 45.65 5.52 7.45
C SER A 57 45.74 7.05 7.40
N VAL A 58 46.50 7.65 8.33
CA VAL A 58 46.70 9.11 8.41
C VAL A 58 47.33 9.68 7.13
N SER A 59 48.23 8.95 6.48
CA SER A 59 48.86 9.37 5.23
C SER A 59 47.86 9.42 4.06
N GLN A 60 46.95 8.45 4.00
CA GLN A 60 45.84 8.44 3.03
C GLN A 60 44.87 9.59 3.30
N LEU A 61 44.52 9.83 4.57
CA LEU A 61 43.66 10.93 4.98
C LEU A 61 44.25 12.28 4.53
N ALA A 62 45.52 12.54 4.84
CA ALA A 62 46.19 13.79 4.45
C ALA A 62 46.19 13.99 2.93
N SER A 63 46.45 12.92 2.16
CA SER A 63 46.39 12.94 0.69
C SER A 63 44.99 13.27 0.17
N ILE A 64 43.95 12.67 0.74
CA ILE A 64 42.56 12.88 0.32
C ILE A 64 42.09 14.29 0.70
N VAL A 65 42.34 14.76 1.93
CA VAL A 65 42.02 16.13 2.36
C VAL A 65 42.67 17.15 1.42
N ALA A 66 43.97 16.98 1.11
CA ALA A 66 44.68 17.89 0.21
C ALA A 66 44.11 17.87 -1.22
N LYS A 67 43.74 16.69 -1.74
CA LYS A 67 43.11 16.55 -3.05
C LYS A 67 41.73 17.20 -3.10
N THR A 68 40.91 17.00 -2.07
CA THR A 68 39.56 17.59 -1.96
C THR A 68 39.64 19.11 -1.84
N ALA A 69 40.49 19.63 -0.96
CA ALA A 69 40.72 21.07 -0.82
C ALA A 69 41.20 21.69 -2.14
N LYS A 70 42.15 21.05 -2.84
CA LYS A 70 42.64 21.52 -4.15
C LYS A 70 41.52 21.55 -5.20
N ARG A 71 40.64 20.55 -5.23
CA ARG A 71 39.48 20.54 -6.15
C ARG A 71 38.51 21.67 -5.86
N GLN A 72 38.18 21.89 -4.59
CA GLN A 72 37.25 22.94 -4.16
C GLN A 72 37.74 24.36 -4.53
N THR A 73 39.05 24.56 -4.67
CA THR A 73 39.64 25.85 -5.10
C THR A 73 39.67 26.08 -6.62
N LYS A 74 39.40 25.06 -7.44
CA LYS A 74 39.41 25.21 -8.90
C LYS A 74 38.09 25.83 -9.37
N LYS A 75 38.17 27.03 -9.97
CA LYS A 75 37.02 27.65 -10.65
C LYS A 75 36.59 26.76 -11.83
N ASN A 76 35.30 26.45 -11.91
CA ASN A 76 34.61 25.68 -12.96
C ASN A 76 34.73 24.14 -12.90
N ASP A 77 35.14 23.55 -11.78
CA ASP A 77 35.10 22.08 -11.60
C ASP A 77 33.77 21.67 -10.92
N ILE A 78 33.00 20.78 -11.58
CA ILE A 78 31.80 20.19 -10.96
C ILE A 78 32.29 19.18 -9.94
N HIS A 79 32.07 19.46 -8.66
CA HIS A 79 32.51 18.60 -7.56
C HIS A 79 31.36 18.30 -6.62
N GLU A 80 31.51 17.19 -5.89
CA GLU A 80 30.55 16.80 -4.87
C GLU A 80 30.75 17.63 -3.61
N THR A 81 29.68 17.82 -2.87
CA THR A 81 29.69 18.55 -1.59
C THR A 81 29.77 17.61 -0.39
N GLU A 82 29.59 16.31 -0.59
CA GLU A 82 29.62 15.31 0.49
C GLU A 82 30.48 14.11 0.07
N TYR A 83 31.54 13.88 0.85
CA TYR A 83 32.45 12.77 0.67
C TYR A 83 32.56 11.93 1.94
N VAL A 84 32.66 10.61 1.77
CA VAL A 84 32.96 9.68 2.87
C VAL A 84 34.08 8.75 2.45
N VAL A 85 35.02 8.47 3.35
CA VAL A 85 36.18 7.61 3.08
C VAL A 85 36.18 6.43 4.03
N SER A 86 36.23 5.23 3.45
CA SER A 86 36.31 3.97 4.18
C SER A 86 37.06 2.94 3.33
N ASN A 87 37.91 2.14 3.96
CA ASN A 87 38.77 1.14 3.28
C ASN A 87 39.61 1.72 2.13
N GLY A 88 40.08 2.97 2.28
CA GLY A 88 40.84 3.67 1.24
C GLY A 88 40.03 4.08 -0.01
N LEU A 89 38.72 3.86 -0.02
CA LEU A 89 37.81 4.26 -1.11
C LEU A 89 37.07 5.54 -0.74
N VAL A 90 36.77 6.35 -1.76
CA VAL A 90 35.98 7.58 -1.63
C VAL A 90 34.58 7.33 -2.15
N TYR A 91 33.59 7.57 -1.30
CA TYR A 91 32.16 7.45 -1.56
C TYR A 91 31.52 8.83 -1.66
N VAL A 92 30.44 8.90 -2.43
CA VAL A 92 29.64 10.11 -2.63
C VAL A 92 28.17 9.78 -2.38
N SER A 93 27.42 10.72 -1.80
CA SER A 93 26.01 10.51 -1.47
C SER A 93 25.11 10.75 -2.69
N ARG A 94 24.19 9.82 -2.94
CA ARG A 94 23.15 9.92 -3.97
C ARG A 94 21.81 9.50 -3.40
N LEU A 95 20.79 10.30 -3.66
CA LEU A 95 19.41 9.92 -3.38
C LEU A 95 18.91 9.02 -4.50
N VAL A 96 18.50 7.80 -4.15
CA VAL A 96 17.92 6.83 -5.09
C VAL A 96 16.61 6.31 -4.53
N ALA A 97 15.62 6.11 -5.39
CA ALA A 97 14.37 5.48 -4.99
C ALA A 97 14.64 4.03 -4.58
N ASN A 98 14.43 3.71 -3.31
CA ASN A 98 14.60 2.34 -2.83
C ASN A 98 13.31 1.55 -3.06
N ARG A 99 13.15 1.03 -4.28
CA ARG A 99 11.96 0.24 -4.69
C ARG A 99 11.91 -1.17 -4.08
N GLY A 100 12.96 -1.59 -3.37
CA GLY A 100 13.06 -2.89 -2.70
C GLY A 100 13.06 -2.82 -1.16
N ALA A 101 13.18 -1.62 -0.57
CA ALA A 101 12.97 -1.45 0.86
C ALA A 101 11.48 -1.36 1.14
N SER A 102 10.88 -2.52 1.41
CA SER A 102 9.71 -2.53 2.27
C SER A 102 10.17 -1.93 3.61
N ILE A 103 9.62 -0.76 3.97
CA ILE A 103 9.75 -0.23 5.33
C ILE A 103 8.90 -1.15 6.21
N THR A 104 9.42 -2.34 6.48
CA THR A 104 8.86 -3.28 7.45
C THR A 104 10.00 -3.82 8.29
N THR A 105 10.08 -3.28 9.51
CA THR A 105 10.02 -4.03 10.76
C THR A 105 10.76 -5.37 10.77
N VAL A 106 11.80 -5.46 11.61
CA VAL A 106 12.42 -6.69 12.18
C VAL A 106 12.19 -7.94 11.33
N LYS A 107 13.23 -8.42 10.64
CA LYS A 107 13.29 -9.75 10.02
C LYS A 107 13.11 -10.85 11.07
N SER A 108 11.89 -11.07 11.57
CA SER A 108 11.49 -12.33 12.17
C SER A 108 11.05 -13.21 11.02
N THR A 109 11.79 -14.28 10.74
CA THR A 109 11.31 -15.35 9.88
C THR A 109 9.95 -15.81 10.43
N PRO A 110 8.83 -15.66 9.68
CA PRO A 110 7.52 -16.04 10.16
C PRO A 110 7.53 -17.52 10.56
N VAL A 111 7.12 -17.84 11.78
CA VAL A 111 6.98 -19.22 12.24
C VAL A 111 5.56 -19.69 11.90
N PRO A 112 5.38 -20.75 11.09
CA PRO A 112 4.06 -21.30 10.83
C PRO A 112 3.40 -21.69 12.15
N THR A 113 2.26 -21.08 12.44
CA THR A 113 1.48 -21.32 13.66
C THR A 113 0.12 -21.87 13.24
N PRO A 114 -0.42 -22.91 13.89
CA PRO A 114 -1.77 -23.38 13.61
C PRO A 114 -2.80 -22.26 13.80
N PHE A 115 -3.70 -22.14 12.83
CA PHE A 115 -4.85 -21.24 12.94
C PHE A 115 -5.77 -21.71 14.06
N THR A 116 -6.20 -20.78 14.91
CA THR A 116 -7.25 -21.01 15.91
C THR A 116 -8.43 -20.12 15.56
N GLU A 117 -9.64 -20.70 15.57
CA GLU A 117 -10.84 -19.93 15.28
C GLU A 117 -10.99 -18.75 16.26
N GLY A 118 -11.36 -17.58 15.72
CA GLY A 118 -11.50 -16.34 16.50
C GLY A 118 -10.22 -15.50 16.59
N GLN A 119 -9.10 -15.96 16.03
CA GLN A 119 -7.91 -15.12 15.89
C GLN A 119 -8.15 -13.95 14.95
N TYR A 120 -7.77 -12.75 15.38
CA TYR A 120 -7.70 -11.56 14.54
C TYR A 120 -6.45 -11.65 13.67
N LEU A 121 -6.67 -11.91 12.39
CA LEU A 121 -5.61 -12.06 11.39
C LEU A 121 -5.88 -11.15 10.21
N VAL A 122 -4.80 -10.60 9.66
CA VAL A 122 -4.82 -9.82 8.44
C VAL A 122 -3.89 -10.45 7.41
N ALA A 123 -4.40 -10.58 6.19
CA ALA A 123 -3.68 -11.09 5.04
C ALA A 123 -2.92 -9.98 4.32
N ALA A 124 -1.74 -10.35 3.84
CA ALA A 124 -0.95 -9.56 2.91
C ALA A 124 -0.58 -10.42 1.71
N ALA A 125 -0.75 -9.85 0.52
CA ALA A 125 -0.30 -10.42 -0.74
C ALA A 125 1.17 -10.06 -1.02
N GLN A 126 1.99 -11.05 -1.35
CA GLN A 126 3.36 -10.87 -1.82
C GLN A 126 3.69 -11.89 -2.92
N GLN A 127 3.78 -11.43 -4.17
CA GLN A 127 4.26 -12.21 -5.31
C GLN A 127 3.57 -13.58 -5.45
N GLY A 128 2.24 -13.60 -5.48
CA GLY A 128 1.44 -14.82 -5.63
C GLY A 128 1.25 -15.62 -4.33
N LYS A 129 1.74 -15.12 -3.19
CA LYS A 129 1.54 -15.73 -1.88
C LYS A 129 0.71 -14.84 -0.98
N ILE A 130 -0.20 -15.44 -0.23
CA ILE A 130 -0.93 -14.78 0.85
C ILE A 130 -0.32 -15.23 2.18
N THR A 131 0.07 -14.26 3.00
CA THR A 131 0.55 -14.52 4.37
C THR A 131 -0.37 -13.86 5.36
N TRP A 132 -0.63 -14.54 6.48
CA TRP A 132 -1.48 -14.05 7.55
C TRP A 132 -0.64 -13.66 8.76
N THR A 133 -0.95 -12.51 9.35
CA THR A 133 -0.28 -12.02 10.56
C THR A 133 -1.32 -11.53 11.56
N ALA A 134 -0.93 -11.43 12.83
CA ALA A 134 -1.83 -10.92 13.88
C ALA A 134 -2.31 -9.51 13.54
N ASP A 135 -3.63 -9.32 13.52
CA ASP A 135 -4.26 -8.02 13.38
C ASP A 135 -4.44 -7.39 14.76
N LYS A 136 -3.78 -6.25 14.98
CA LYS A 136 -3.75 -5.57 16.29
C LYS A 136 -5.06 -4.85 16.62
N ARG A 137 -5.97 -4.76 15.67
CA ARG A 137 -7.23 -4.02 15.80
C ARG A 137 -8.23 -4.66 16.75
N GLU A 138 -8.02 -5.90 17.19
CA GLU A 138 -8.87 -6.59 18.16
C GLU A 138 -9.30 -5.69 19.35
N HIS A 139 -8.35 -4.91 19.88
CA HIS A 139 -8.55 -4.03 21.04
C HIS A 139 -8.80 -2.56 20.69
N GLU A 140 -8.81 -2.21 19.40
CA GLU A 140 -9.07 -0.85 18.96
C GLU A 140 -10.60 -0.60 18.89
N PRO A 141 -11.08 0.58 19.34
CA PRO A 141 -12.49 0.93 19.20
C PRO A 141 -12.90 1.07 17.73
N LEU A 142 -14.21 0.90 17.46
CA LEU A 142 -14.79 1.22 16.16
C LEU A 142 -15.04 2.72 16.00
N SER A 143 -14.95 3.23 14.78
CA SER A 143 -15.39 4.58 14.46
C SER A 143 -16.92 4.68 14.49
N ALA A 144 -17.43 5.90 14.55
CA ALA A 144 -18.88 6.13 14.41
C ALA A 144 -19.36 5.65 13.02
N GLY A 145 -20.53 5.00 12.98
CA GLY A 145 -21.11 4.45 11.75
C GLY A 145 -20.48 3.15 11.25
N GLU A 146 -19.44 2.62 11.90
CA GLU A 146 -18.79 1.36 11.49
C GLU A 146 -19.39 0.14 12.18
N VAL A 147 -19.24 -1.02 11.55
CA VAL A 147 -19.46 -2.35 12.14
C VAL A 147 -18.23 -3.23 11.96
N GLU A 148 -18.03 -4.16 12.89
CA GLU A 148 -17.04 -5.23 12.76
C GLU A 148 -17.76 -6.53 12.43
N VAL A 149 -17.32 -7.21 11.38
CA VAL A 149 -17.91 -8.46 10.88
C VAL A 149 -16.87 -9.57 11.00
N LYS A 150 -17.17 -10.61 11.79
CA LYS A 150 -16.44 -11.89 11.75
C LYS A 150 -16.78 -12.56 10.42
N LEU A 151 -15.76 -12.68 9.57
CA LEU A 151 -15.91 -13.16 8.20
C LEU A 151 -16.23 -14.66 8.18
N SER A 152 -17.27 -15.05 7.43
CA SER A 152 -17.58 -16.44 7.08
C SER A 152 -17.08 -16.76 5.68
N TYR A 153 -17.40 -15.89 4.72
CA TYR A 153 -17.00 -16.03 3.32
C TYR A 153 -16.58 -14.67 2.75
N ALA A 154 -15.65 -14.71 1.80
CA ALA A 154 -15.20 -13.54 1.07
C ALA A 154 -15.19 -13.88 -0.42
N GLY A 155 -15.67 -12.97 -1.25
CA GLY A 155 -15.55 -13.11 -2.70
C GLY A 155 -14.18 -12.68 -3.19
N LEU A 156 -13.77 -13.27 -4.31
CA LEU A 156 -12.56 -12.92 -5.04
C LEU A 156 -12.90 -12.65 -6.50
N ASN A 157 -12.41 -11.54 -7.01
CA ASN A 157 -12.63 -11.03 -8.36
C ASN A 157 -11.33 -11.05 -9.17
N LYS A 158 -11.43 -10.79 -10.48
CA LYS A 158 -10.26 -10.72 -11.38
C LYS A 158 -9.23 -9.70 -10.88
N GLU A 159 -9.68 -8.58 -10.34
CA GLU A 159 -8.81 -7.53 -9.78
C GLU A 159 -7.99 -8.04 -8.59
N ASP A 160 -8.56 -8.92 -7.75
CA ASP A 160 -7.84 -9.49 -6.61
C ASP A 160 -6.65 -10.34 -7.07
N THR A 161 -6.76 -11.03 -8.21
CA THR A 161 -5.64 -11.79 -8.77
C THR A 161 -4.48 -10.89 -9.22
N VAL A 162 -4.79 -9.67 -9.68
CA VAL A 162 -3.79 -8.68 -10.07
C VAL A 162 -3.03 -8.21 -8.83
N VAL A 163 -3.75 -7.92 -7.74
CA VAL A 163 -3.17 -7.54 -6.44
C VAL A 163 -2.32 -8.68 -5.86
N ILE A 164 -2.85 -9.91 -5.83
CA ILE A 164 -2.16 -11.09 -5.29
C ILE A 164 -0.82 -11.33 -6.01
N ASN A 165 -0.80 -11.13 -7.33
CA ASN A 165 0.40 -11.30 -8.15
C ASN A 165 1.39 -10.13 -8.07
N GLY A 166 1.03 -9.03 -7.39
CA GLY A 166 1.90 -7.86 -7.22
C GLY A 166 1.98 -6.97 -8.45
N ASN A 167 0.94 -6.96 -9.28
CA ASN A 167 0.78 -6.00 -10.38
C ASN A 167 0.19 -4.69 -9.82
N ASP A 168 0.42 -3.57 -10.51
CA ASP A 168 0.29 -2.14 -10.09
C ASP A 168 -1.12 -1.64 -9.67
N TYR A 169 -1.81 -2.35 -8.78
CA TYR A 169 -3.18 -2.09 -8.28
C TYR A 169 -3.17 -1.85 -6.75
N PRO A 170 -4.26 -1.37 -6.11
CA PRO A 170 -4.27 -1.05 -4.69
C PRO A 170 -3.82 -2.24 -3.82
N THR A 171 -3.25 -1.93 -2.67
CA THR A 171 -2.63 -2.93 -1.77
C THR A 171 -3.61 -3.87 -1.08
N THR A 172 -4.90 -3.72 -1.33
CA THR A 172 -6.01 -4.41 -0.66
C THR A 172 -6.78 -5.23 -1.68
N PHE A 173 -7.33 -6.37 -1.26
CA PHE A 173 -8.07 -7.30 -2.11
C PHE A 173 -9.18 -7.97 -1.29
N SER A 174 -10.13 -8.61 -1.97
CA SER A 174 -11.36 -9.19 -1.42
C SER A 174 -12.28 -8.15 -0.79
N HIS A 175 -13.13 -7.57 -1.64
CA HIS A 175 -14.00 -6.44 -1.27
C HIS A 175 -15.43 -6.80 -0.94
N GLU A 176 -15.86 -8.03 -1.21
CA GLU A 176 -17.21 -8.50 -0.89
C GLU A 176 -17.14 -9.59 0.17
N ILE A 177 -18.02 -9.47 1.17
CA ILE A 177 -17.95 -10.26 2.40
C ILE A 177 -19.33 -10.76 2.80
N SER A 178 -19.36 -11.88 3.51
CA SER A 178 -20.49 -12.27 4.34
C SER A 178 -20.02 -12.85 5.67
N GLY A 179 -20.79 -12.61 6.73
CA GLY A 179 -20.36 -12.97 8.08
C GLY A 179 -21.32 -12.49 9.16
N THR A 180 -20.84 -12.47 10.40
CA THR A 180 -21.64 -12.10 11.57
C THR A 180 -21.07 -10.86 12.24
N ILE A 181 -21.92 -9.89 12.58
CA ILE A 181 -21.51 -8.67 13.30
C ILE A 181 -21.04 -9.03 14.71
N THR A 182 -19.82 -8.62 15.07
CA THR A 182 -19.23 -8.80 16.41
C THR A 182 -19.17 -7.51 17.22
N LYS A 183 -19.10 -6.35 16.56
CA LYS A 183 -19.12 -5.03 17.21
C LYS A 183 -19.91 -4.04 16.34
N VAL A 184 -20.51 -3.05 16.99
CA VAL A 184 -21.27 -1.97 16.36
C VAL A 184 -20.76 -0.64 16.91
N GLY A 185 -20.36 0.26 16.02
CA GLY A 185 -19.90 1.61 16.33
C GLY A 185 -21.06 2.54 16.71
N SER A 186 -20.73 3.67 17.32
CA SER A 186 -21.74 4.66 17.72
C SER A 186 -22.50 5.21 16.50
N GLY A 187 -23.82 5.38 16.63
CA GLY A 187 -24.66 5.97 15.58
C GLY A 187 -25.30 4.96 14.62
N VAL A 188 -24.91 3.68 14.67
CA VAL A 188 -25.58 2.62 13.94
C VAL A 188 -26.82 2.17 14.73
N THR A 189 -28.01 2.29 14.15
CA THR A 189 -29.29 1.97 14.81
C THR A 189 -29.95 0.70 14.29
N ASP A 190 -29.66 0.33 13.04
CA ASP A 190 -30.46 -0.66 12.31
C ASP A 190 -29.79 -2.05 12.24
N LEU A 191 -28.57 -2.16 12.78
CA LEU A 191 -27.78 -3.38 12.87
C LEU A 191 -27.35 -3.65 14.31
N LYS A 192 -27.28 -4.93 14.70
CA LYS A 192 -26.82 -5.34 16.04
C LYS A 192 -25.84 -6.51 15.99
N VAL A 193 -25.08 -6.66 17.07
CA VAL A 193 -24.20 -7.83 17.28
C VAL A 193 -25.02 -9.12 17.15
N GLY A 194 -24.46 -10.08 16.41
CA GLY A 194 -25.10 -11.35 16.08
C GLY A 194 -25.92 -11.35 14.79
N ASP A 195 -26.18 -10.20 14.18
CA ASP A 195 -26.79 -10.17 12.84
C ASP A 195 -25.84 -10.77 11.81
N VAL A 196 -26.39 -11.57 10.89
CA VAL A 196 -25.68 -12.08 9.71
C VAL A 196 -25.83 -11.04 8.61
N VAL A 197 -24.73 -10.68 7.97
CA VAL A 197 -24.68 -9.62 6.95
C VAL A 197 -23.92 -10.05 5.71
N VAL A 198 -24.24 -9.41 4.60
CA VAL A 198 -23.53 -9.47 3.33
C VAL A 198 -23.28 -8.04 2.84
N GLY A 199 -22.15 -7.79 2.17
CA GLY A 199 -21.90 -6.46 1.61
C GLY A 199 -20.44 -6.24 1.22
N PHE A 200 -19.99 -5.00 1.35
CA PHE A 200 -18.65 -4.57 0.98
C PHE A 200 -17.77 -4.21 2.16
N ALA A 201 -16.47 -4.47 2.01
CA ALA A 201 -15.44 -3.95 2.88
C ALA A 201 -14.18 -3.59 2.09
N PHE A 202 -13.77 -2.32 2.17
CA PHE A 202 -12.63 -1.76 1.43
C PHE A 202 -11.40 -1.52 2.32
N ASP A 203 -11.34 -2.23 3.44
CA ASP A 203 -10.25 -2.13 4.42
C ASP A 203 -9.12 -3.11 4.09
N LYS A 204 -8.99 -4.22 4.82
CA LYS A 204 -7.95 -5.22 4.64
C LYS A 204 -8.60 -6.58 4.54
N PHE A 205 -7.98 -7.50 3.81
CA PHE A 205 -8.43 -8.88 3.85
C PHE A 205 -8.10 -9.47 5.22
N ALA A 206 -9.10 -9.60 6.09
CA ALA A 206 -8.92 -9.96 7.50
C ALA A 206 -10.02 -10.91 7.97
N THR A 207 -9.76 -11.70 9.02
CA THR A 207 -10.76 -12.57 9.65
C THR A 207 -11.88 -11.77 10.33
N PHE A 208 -11.60 -10.52 10.69
CA PHE A 208 -12.57 -9.54 11.18
C PHE A 208 -12.44 -8.28 10.32
N GLN A 209 -13.44 -8.03 9.49
CA GLN A 209 -13.49 -6.87 8.60
C GLN A 209 -14.23 -5.73 9.30
N ARG A 210 -13.73 -4.49 9.11
CA ARG A 210 -14.40 -3.27 9.57
C ARG A 210 -14.88 -2.50 8.35
N THR A 211 -16.15 -2.10 8.37
CA THR A 211 -16.77 -1.39 7.24
C THR A 211 -17.89 -0.48 7.73
N SER A 212 -18.30 0.46 6.88
CA SER A 212 -19.48 1.29 7.16
C SER A 212 -20.73 0.42 7.25
N ALA A 213 -21.62 0.72 8.20
CA ALA A 213 -22.93 0.11 8.29
C ALA A 213 -23.74 0.26 6.99
N ASP A 214 -23.52 1.33 6.22
CA ASP A 214 -24.19 1.59 4.94
C ASP A 214 -23.73 0.65 3.81
N LEU A 215 -22.61 -0.05 3.99
CA LEU A 215 -22.04 -0.96 3.00
C LEU A 215 -22.43 -2.42 3.22
N VAL A 216 -23.22 -2.71 4.26
CA VAL A 216 -23.66 -4.07 4.56
C VAL A 216 -25.17 -4.12 4.70
N GLN A 217 -25.74 -5.24 4.29
CA GLN A 217 -27.14 -5.53 4.41
C GLN A 217 -27.33 -6.78 5.26
N LYS A 218 -28.32 -6.73 6.14
CA LYS A 218 -28.74 -7.89 6.93
C LYS A 218 -29.29 -8.98 6.01
N VAL A 219 -28.82 -10.20 6.25
CA VAL A 219 -29.27 -11.42 5.57
C VAL A 219 -30.53 -11.94 6.26
N GLU A 220 -31.53 -12.31 5.48
CA GLU A 220 -32.76 -12.86 6.01
C GLU A 220 -32.57 -14.30 6.49
N LYS A 221 -33.48 -14.75 7.35
CA LYS A 221 -33.42 -16.12 7.87
C LYS A 221 -33.57 -17.12 6.72
N ASP A 222 -32.71 -18.14 6.72
CA ASP A 222 -32.69 -19.26 5.77
C ASP A 222 -32.06 -18.97 4.39
N GLU A 223 -31.45 -17.80 4.18
CA GLU A 223 -30.67 -17.52 2.98
C GLU A 223 -29.26 -18.17 3.02
N ASP A 224 -28.74 -18.58 1.86
CA ASP A 224 -27.41 -19.17 1.72
C ASP A 224 -26.33 -18.09 1.73
N VAL A 225 -25.75 -17.88 2.92
CA VAL A 225 -24.69 -16.89 3.20
C VAL A 225 -23.46 -17.06 2.29
N THR A 226 -23.18 -18.29 1.82
CA THR A 226 -22.06 -18.57 0.91
C THR A 226 -22.36 -18.01 -0.47
N LYS A 227 -23.56 -18.25 -0.99
CA LYS A 227 -23.98 -17.73 -2.29
C LYS A 227 -24.06 -16.22 -2.26
N LEU A 228 -24.65 -15.66 -1.20
CA LEU A 228 -24.77 -14.22 -1.04
C LEU A 228 -23.42 -13.52 -1.04
N ALA A 229 -22.35 -14.13 -0.55
CA ALA A 229 -21.01 -13.53 -0.57
C ALA A 229 -20.49 -13.17 -1.97
N SER A 230 -21.00 -13.83 -3.04
CA SER A 230 -20.59 -13.59 -4.44
C SER A 230 -21.49 -12.62 -5.22
N VAL A 231 -22.53 -12.08 -4.57
CA VAL A 231 -23.56 -11.25 -5.22
C VAL A 231 -23.18 -9.76 -5.27
N PRO A 232 -22.72 -9.13 -4.17
CA PRO A 232 -22.62 -7.68 -4.09
C PRO A 232 -21.82 -7.05 -5.23
N TRP A 233 -20.61 -7.54 -5.51
CA TRP A 233 -19.70 -6.88 -6.45
C TRP A 233 -20.25 -6.85 -7.87
N SER A 234 -20.83 -7.96 -8.31
CA SER A 234 -21.37 -8.09 -9.67
C SER A 234 -22.67 -7.31 -9.85
N PHE A 235 -23.56 -7.35 -8.85
CA PHE A 235 -24.84 -6.63 -8.91
C PHE A 235 -24.67 -5.13 -8.74
N ALA A 236 -23.76 -4.66 -7.88
CA ALA A 236 -23.49 -3.22 -7.76
C ALA A 236 -23.00 -2.61 -9.08
N GLN A 237 -22.11 -3.29 -9.80
CA GLN A 237 -21.67 -2.86 -11.13
C GLN A 237 -22.83 -2.84 -12.14
N ALA A 238 -23.65 -3.89 -12.17
CA ALA A 238 -24.78 -4.00 -13.07
C ALA A 238 -25.84 -2.91 -12.81
N ILE A 239 -26.24 -2.71 -11.55
CA ILE A 239 -27.22 -1.69 -11.14
C ILE A 239 -26.67 -0.30 -11.46
N TYR A 240 -25.43 0.01 -11.06
CA TYR A 240 -24.84 1.31 -11.32
C TYR A 240 -24.73 1.59 -12.83
N GLY A 241 -24.29 0.61 -13.61
CA GLY A 241 -24.18 0.73 -15.06
C GLY A 241 -25.53 0.94 -15.76
N LEU A 242 -26.53 0.11 -15.44
CA LEU A 242 -27.82 0.12 -16.13
C LEU A 242 -28.77 1.19 -15.60
N GLU A 243 -28.91 1.34 -14.29
CA GLU A 243 -29.87 2.29 -13.71
C GLU A 243 -29.29 3.70 -13.57
N THR A 244 -28.03 3.84 -13.14
CA THR A 244 -27.46 5.16 -12.84
C THR A 244 -26.83 5.81 -14.06
N LEU A 245 -25.96 5.09 -14.77
CA LEU A 245 -25.22 5.63 -15.91
C LEU A 245 -26.08 5.65 -17.18
N ALA A 246 -26.59 4.48 -17.58
CA ALA A 246 -27.37 4.32 -18.80
C ALA A 246 -28.84 4.73 -18.63
N ARG A 247 -29.38 4.65 -17.41
CA ARG A 247 -30.78 4.95 -17.07
C ARG A 247 -31.76 4.19 -17.95
N VAL A 248 -31.51 2.89 -18.09
CA VAL A 248 -32.31 2.01 -18.94
C VAL A 248 -33.77 2.03 -18.52
N GLU A 249 -34.65 2.24 -19.49
CA GLU A 249 -36.10 2.22 -19.29
C GLU A 249 -36.74 0.94 -19.83
N SER A 250 -37.98 0.69 -19.38
CA SER A 250 -38.76 -0.47 -19.82
C SER A 250 -38.92 -0.52 -21.34
N GLY A 251 -38.65 -1.69 -21.92
CA GLY A 251 -38.79 -1.95 -23.35
C GLY A 251 -37.58 -1.58 -24.22
N GLU A 252 -36.59 -0.88 -23.66
CA GLU A 252 -35.31 -0.60 -24.31
C GLU A 252 -34.46 -1.86 -24.48
N THR A 253 -33.48 -1.81 -25.37
CA THR A 253 -32.62 -2.95 -25.70
C THR A 253 -31.27 -2.83 -24.99
N VAL A 254 -30.84 -3.89 -24.30
CA VAL A 254 -29.54 -3.97 -23.63
C VAL A 254 -28.71 -5.06 -24.29
N LEU A 255 -27.51 -4.73 -24.78
CA LEU A 255 -26.57 -5.72 -25.32
C LEU A 255 -25.47 -6.02 -24.30
N ILE A 256 -25.42 -7.27 -23.83
CA ILE A 256 -24.41 -7.80 -22.91
C ILE A 256 -23.32 -8.50 -23.74
N LEU A 257 -22.08 -8.03 -23.63
CA LEU A 257 -20.95 -8.57 -24.40
C LEU A 257 -20.43 -9.89 -23.79
N SER A 258 -19.66 -10.64 -24.59
CA SER A 258 -19.01 -11.87 -24.14
C SER A 258 -17.93 -11.60 -23.09
N ASN A 259 -17.49 -12.66 -22.39
CA ASN A 259 -16.43 -12.61 -21.37
C ASN A 259 -16.69 -11.71 -20.15
N THR A 260 -17.97 -11.40 -19.90
CA THR A 260 -18.44 -10.55 -18.79
C THR A 260 -18.59 -11.29 -17.45
N GLY A 261 -18.62 -12.62 -17.45
CA GLY A 261 -18.66 -13.43 -16.23
C GLY A 261 -19.86 -13.12 -15.32
N ALA A 262 -19.63 -13.10 -14.00
CA ALA A 262 -20.68 -12.84 -13.01
C ALA A 262 -21.35 -11.46 -13.17
N VAL A 263 -20.62 -10.46 -13.66
CA VAL A 263 -21.19 -9.13 -13.96
C VAL A 263 -22.19 -9.20 -15.11
N GLY A 264 -21.92 -10.02 -16.14
CA GLY A 264 -22.84 -10.25 -17.25
C GLY A 264 -24.13 -10.93 -16.81
N ALA A 265 -24.01 -11.95 -15.94
CA ALA A 265 -25.18 -12.62 -15.36
C ALA A 265 -26.01 -11.65 -14.50
N ALA A 266 -25.36 -10.80 -13.69
CA ALA A 266 -26.04 -9.77 -12.92
C ALA A 266 -26.73 -8.73 -13.82
N ALA A 267 -26.06 -8.26 -14.88
CA ALA A 267 -26.62 -7.33 -15.86
C ALA A 267 -27.86 -7.90 -16.56
N LEU A 268 -27.87 -9.19 -16.87
CA LEU A 268 -29.05 -9.87 -17.41
C LEU A 268 -30.23 -9.77 -16.44
N LYS A 269 -30.03 -10.13 -15.16
CA LYS A 269 -31.10 -10.11 -14.16
C LYS A 269 -31.60 -8.69 -13.89
N VAL A 270 -30.70 -7.70 -13.83
CA VAL A 270 -31.06 -6.28 -13.64
C VAL A 270 -31.83 -5.75 -14.84
N ALA A 271 -31.37 -6.01 -16.07
CA ALA A 271 -32.10 -5.60 -17.28
C ALA A 271 -33.52 -6.21 -17.33
N GLN A 272 -33.67 -7.48 -16.94
CA GLN A 272 -34.98 -8.13 -16.83
C GLN A 272 -35.86 -7.47 -15.76
N ALA A 273 -35.30 -7.13 -14.59
CA ALA A 273 -36.02 -6.43 -13.53
C ALA A 273 -36.51 -5.04 -13.97
N LEU A 274 -35.74 -4.35 -14.81
CA LEU A 274 -36.11 -3.08 -15.43
C LEU A 274 -37.10 -3.22 -16.60
N SER A 275 -37.56 -4.45 -16.91
CA SER A 275 -38.41 -4.74 -18.07
C SER A 275 -37.79 -4.35 -19.42
N ALA A 276 -36.46 -4.30 -19.49
CA ALA A 276 -35.71 -4.12 -20.73
C ALA A 276 -35.59 -5.45 -21.52
N LYS A 277 -35.05 -5.37 -22.74
CA LYS A 277 -34.84 -6.50 -23.66
C LYS A 277 -33.34 -6.83 -23.77
N PRO A 278 -32.82 -7.74 -22.94
CA PRO A 278 -31.42 -8.12 -22.98
C PRO A 278 -31.11 -9.05 -24.16
N PHE A 279 -29.98 -8.82 -24.81
CA PHE A 279 -29.34 -9.73 -25.77
C PHE A 279 -27.94 -10.04 -25.27
N ILE A 280 -27.50 -11.29 -25.38
CA ILE A 280 -26.18 -11.74 -24.92
C ILE A 280 -25.36 -12.14 -26.14
N VAL A 281 -24.14 -11.62 -26.23
CA VAL A 281 -23.10 -12.14 -27.11
C VAL A 281 -22.32 -13.18 -26.33
N ALA A 282 -22.23 -14.40 -26.85
CA ALA A 282 -21.48 -15.50 -26.27
C ALA A 282 -20.54 -16.10 -27.31
N ASP A 283 -19.34 -16.49 -26.89
CA ASP A 283 -18.34 -17.09 -27.78
C ASP A 283 -18.60 -18.60 -27.99
N SER A 284 -19.42 -19.21 -27.13
CA SER A 284 -19.87 -20.60 -27.22
C SER A 284 -21.26 -20.81 -26.59
N GLU A 285 -21.93 -21.92 -26.92
CA GLU A 285 -23.20 -22.32 -26.27
C GLU A 285 -23.05 -22.58 -24.77
N ALA A 286 -21.87 -23.06 -24.34
CA ALA A 286 -21.57 -23.28 -22.93
C ALA A 286 -21.52 -21.95 -22.17
N ASP A 287 -20.89 -20.92 -22.75
CA ASP A 287 -20.82 -19.57 -22.16
C ASP A 287 -22.20 -18.93 -22.09
N ALA A 288 -23.01 -19.11 -23.14
CA ALA A 288 -24.40 -18.64 -23.15
C ALA A 288 -25.23 -19.30 -22.04
N SER A 289 -25.10 -20.62 -21.88
CA SER A 289 -25.86 -21.39 -20.88
C SER A 289 -25.51 -20.98 -19.45
N ALA A 290 -24.23 -20.71 -19.18
CA ALA A 290 -23.74 -20.30 -17.86
C ALA A 290 -24.25 -18.93 -17.39
N LEU A 291 -24.64 -18.04 -18.31
CA LEU A 291 -25.17 -16.71 -17.98
C LEU A 291 -26.68 -16.72 -17.71
N VAL A 292 -27.39 -17.75 -18.20
CA VAL A 292 -28.86 -17.82 -18.15
C VAL A 292 -29.35 -18.72 -17.00
N SER A 293 -28.52 -19.67 -16.54
CA SER A 293 -28.79 -20.52 -15.37
C SER A 293 -28.84 -19.73 -14.07
#